data_AF-A0A832D5J4-F1
#
_entry.id   AF-A0A832D5J4-F1
#
_cell.length_a   1.000
_cell.length_b   1.000
_cell.length_c   1.000
_cell.angle_alpha   90.00
_cell.angle_beta   90.00
_cell.angle_gamma   90.00
#
_symmetry.space_group_name_H-M   'P 1'
#
loop_
_entity.id
_entity.type
_entity.pdbx_description
1 polymer ?
#
loop_
_entity_poly.entity_id
_entity_poly.type
_entity_poly.pdbx_seq_one_letter_code
_entity_poly.pdbx_strand_id
1 'polypeptide(L)'
;MTAVELLADLRRRGVAVEVEGPALVLGPADRLTADDVAEAKRLKPALLALLTTPRPEPEAVTEIRPGPYAACSLCQTWSWSHAVHAGRLIPLCRTCSPRPLAAVVVRYRAALHRAWDLVRLGDQATPEECRAVLDSVQALEHDLGPDLTTRLRHRWARAWFEAKGACPTCGEHGIYHDPERTEDQRG
;
A
#
# COMPACT_ATOMS: atom_id res chain seq x y z
N MET A 1 13.32 5.98 20.42
CA MET A 1 12.99 5.18 19.24
C MET A 1 12.13 3.99 19.65
N THR A 2 11.06 3.73 18.91
CA THR A 2 10.14 2.59 19.09
C THR A 2 10.60 1.38 18.26
N ALA A 3 10.02 0.20 18.50
CA ALA A 3 10.34 -0.99 17.71
C ALA A 3 9.95 -0.87 16.23
N VAL A 4 8.83 -0.19 15.94
CA VAL A 4 8.38 0.09 14.57
C VAL A 4 9.36 1.02 13.85
N GLU A 5 9.78 2.09 14.52
CA GLU A 5 10.76 3.05 13.97
C GLU A 5 12.09 2.38 13.66
N LEU A 6 12.61 1.57 14.59
CA LEU A 6 13.86 0.83 14.38
C LEU A 6 13.74 -0.16 13.22
N LEU A 7 12.65 -0.94 13.15
CA LEU A 7 12.43 -1.91 12.09
C LEU A 7 12.35 -1.24 10.70
N ALA A 8 11.64 -0.11 10.61
CA ALA A 8 11.52 0.66 9.38
C ALA A 8 12.88 1.23 8.95
N ASP A 9 13.67 1.74 9.89
CA ASP A 9 15.00 2.28 9.61
C ASP A 9 15.98 1.22 9.11
N LEU A 10 16.05 0.07 9.79
CA LEU A 10 16.89 -1.06 9.40
C LEU A 10 16.54 -1.52 7.97
N ARG A 11 15.24 -1.72 7.68
CA ARG A 11 14.78 -2.13 6.35
C ARG A 11 15.11 -1.10 5.26
N ARG A 12 14.98 0.19 5.55
CA ARG A 12 15.33 1.27 4.62
C ARG A 12 16.82 1.26 4.27
N ARG A 13 17.69 0.91 5.21
CA ARG A 13 19.13 0.67 4.98
C ARG A 13 19.41 -0.70 4.32
N GLY A 14 18.38 -1.47 4.00
CA GLY A 14 18.48 -2.81 3.43
C GLY A 14 19.03 -3.84 4.41
N VAL A 15 18.78 -3.65 5.71
CA VAL A 15 18.97 -4.66 6.74
C VAL A 15 17.68 -5.47 6.87
N ALA A 16 17.77 -6.76 6.57
CA ALA A 16 16.78 -7.76 6.89
C ALA A 16 16.74 -8.01 8.41
N VAL A 17 15.53 -8.13 8.93
CA VAL A 17 15.25 -8.48 10.34
C VAL A 17 14.32 -9.67 10.30
N GLU A 18 14.85 -10.83 10.66
CA GLU A 18 14.17 -12.11 10.60
C GLU A 18 14.01 -12.71 11.99
N VAL A 19 13.05 -13.63 12.14
CA VAL A 19 12.81 -14.35 13.39
C VAL A 19 13.20 -15.81 13.21
N GLU A 20 14.15 -16.27 14.01
CA GLU A 20 14.54 -17.68 14.10
C GLU A 20 14.21 -18.21 15.50
N GLY A 21 13.03 -18.82 15.62
CA GLY A 21 12.50 -19.24 16.92
C GLY A 21 12.37 -18.04 17.89
N PRO A 22 13.06 -18.03 19.04
CA PRO A 22 13.05 -16.90 19.97
C PRO A 22 14.13 -15.84 19.66
N ALA A 23 14.90 -15.98 18.58
CA ALA A 23 15.98 -15.08 18.21
C ALA A 23 15.57 -14.09 17.11
N LEU A 24 16.19 -12.91 17.13
CA LEU A 24 16.18 -11.97 16.01
C LEU A 24 17.50 -12.11 15.27
N VAL A 25 17.40 -12.34 13.97
CA VAL A 25 18.55 -12.36 13.06
C VAL A 25 18.55 -11.06 12.27
N LEU A 26 19.67 -10.35 12.29
CA LEU A 26 19.87 -9.09 11.60
C LEU A 26 20.93 -9.29 10.53
N GLY A 27 20.69 -8.85 9.30
CA GLY A 27 21.69 -8.94 8.23
C GLY A 27 21.42 -8.01 7.05
N PRO A 28 22.41 -7.72 6.20
CA PRO A 28 23.80 -8.19 6.29
C PRO A 28 24.62 -7.40 7.33
N ALA A 29 25.67 -8.03 7.89
CA ALA A 29 26.42 -7.51 9.03
C ALA A 29 27.23 -6.23 8.72
N ASP A 30 27.63 -6.03 7.47
CA ASP A 30 28.33 -4.84 6.98
C ASP A 30 27.46 -3.57 7.02
N ARG A 31 26.15 -3.71 7.22
CA ARG A 31 25.19 -2.60 7.32
C ARG A 31 24.69 -2.34 8.73
N LEU A 32 25.16 -3.11 9.72
CA LEU A 32 24.78 -2.99 11.12
C LEU A 32 25.83 -2.23 11.91
N THR A 33 25.39 -1.25 12.70
CA THR A 33 26.22 -0.57 13.70
C THR A 33 26.10 -1.25 15.06
N ALA A 34 27.03 -0.95 15.98
CA ALA A 34 26.93 -1.43 17.36
C ALA A 34 25.65 -0.92 18.06
N ASP A 35 25.24 0.31 17.75
CA ASP A 35 24.02 0.91 18.29
C ASP A 35 22.76 0.21 17.78
N ASP A 36 22.73 -0.19 16.49
CA ASP A 36 21.62 -0.98 15.93
C ASP A 36 21.43 -2.29 16.70
N VAL A 37 22.53 -2.99 16.98
CA VAL A 37 22.51 -4.27 17.71
C VAL A 37 22.06 -4.06 19.15
N ALA A 38 22.58 -3.03 19.82
CA ALA A 38 22.22 -2.70 21.19
C ALA A 38 20.73 -2.36 21.31
N GLU A 39 20.22 -1.57 20.39
CA GLU A 39 18.83 -1.13 20.38
C GLU A 39 17.87 -2.26 19.98
N ALA A 40 18.22 -3.06 18.97
CA ALA A 40 17.45 -4.26 18.62
C ALA A 40 17.38 -5.26 19.78
N LYS A 41 18.47 -5.40 20.55
CA LYS A 41 18.49 -6.21 21.77
C LYS A 41 17.57 -5.64 22.84
N ARG A 42 17.59 -4.32 23.06
CA ARG A 42 16.71 -3.62 24.01
C ARG A 42 15.23 -3.77 23.63
N LEU A 43 14.90 -3.66 22.35
CA LEU A 43 13.54 -3.72 21.81
C LEU A 43 13.10 -5.13 21.38
N LYS A 44 13.90 -6.16 21.66
CA LYS A 44 13.68 -7.53 21.17
C LYS A 44 12.26 -8.06 21.39
N PRO A 45 11.64 -7.95 22.59
CA PRO A 45 10.28 -8.47 22.79
C PRO A 45 9.24 -7.79 21.89
N ALA A 46 9.35 -6.48 21.70
CA ALA A 46 8.44 -5.71 20.85
C ALA A 46 8.67 -6.00 19.35
N LEU A 47 9.93 -6.14 18.93
CA LEU A 47 10.27 -6.57 17.57
C LEU A 47 9.78 -7.99 17.27
N LEU A 48 9.97 -8.92 18.20
CA LEU A 48 9.44 -10.29 18.07
C LEU A 48 7.91 -10.24 17.97
N ALA A 49 7.23 -9.49 18.84
CA ALA A 49 5.78 -9.35 18.75
C ALA A 49 5.36 -8.81 17.37
N LEU A 50 6.01 -7.76 16.86
CA LEU A 50 5.70 -7.21 15.53
C LEU A 50 5.94 -8.20 14.39
N LEU A 51 7.00 -8.99 14.46
CA LEU A 51 7.40 -9.91 13.38
C LEU A 51 6.68 -11.26 13.44
N THR A 52 6.18 -11.65 14.62
CA THR A 52 5.48 -12.93 14.84
C THR A 52 3.98 -12.79 15.00
N THR A 53 3.46 -11.58 15.28
CA THR A 53 2.02 -11.33 15.23
C THR A 53 1.55 -11.73 13.83
N PRO A 54 0.64 -12.72 13.70
CA PRO A 54 0.13 -13.11 12.41
C PRO A 54 -0.41 -11.87 11.74
N ARG A 55 0.24 -11.46 10.64
CA ARG A 55 -0.37 -10.45 9.79
C ARG A 55 -1.66 -11.11 9.30
N PRO A 56 -2.83 -10.45 9.42
CA PRO A 56 -4.05 -11.02 8.87
C PRO A 56 -3.74 -11.39 7.43
N GLU A 57 -3.79 -12.68 7.14
CA GLU A 57 -3.51 -13.17 5.79
C GLU A 57 -4.41 -12.34 4.88
N PRO A 58 -3.84 -11.74 3.83
CA PRO A 58 -4.66 -10.93 2.95
C PRO A 58 -5.73 -11.87 2.41
N GLU A 59 -6.99 -11.61 2.78
CA GLU A 59 -8.13 -12.45 2.39
C GLU A 59 -8.00 -12.73 0.90
N ALA A 60 -7.96 -14.01 0.55
CA ALA A 60 -7.85 -14.40 -0.84
C ALA A 60 -8.94 -13.69 -1.64
N VAL A 61 -8.64 -13.29 -2.87
CA VAL A 61 -9.67 -12.77 -3.77
C VAL A 61 -10.67 -13.89 -4.00
N THR A 62 -11.79 -13.86 -3.28
CA THR A 62 -12.78 -14.95 -3.26
C THR A 62 -13.64 -14.96 -4.51
N GLU A 63 -13.70 -13.84 -5.23
CA GLU A 63 -14.59 -13.69 -6.38
C GLU A 63 -13.90 -13.00 -7.56
N ILE A 64 -13.90 -13.69 -8.70
CA ILE A 64 -13.50 -13.16 -10.01
C ILE A 64 -14.73 -13.10 -10.91
N ARG A 65 -15.04 -11.92 -11.45
CA ARG A 65 -16.13 -11.71 -12.41
C ARG A 65 -15.61 -11.21 -13.75
N PRO A 66 -16.32 -11.50 -14.86
CA PRO A 66 -16.14 -10.76 -16.11
C PRO A 66 -16.43 -9.26 -15.89
N GLY A 67 -15.68 -8.39 -16.54
CA GLY A 67 -15.85 -6.94 -16.54
C GLY A 67 -15.22 -6.32 -17.79
N PRO A 68 -15.27 -4.99 -17.96
CA PRO A 68 -14.77 -4.32 -19.18
C PRO A 68 -13.32 -4.65 -19.49
N TYR A 69 -12.96 -4.72 -20.76
CA TYR A 69 -11.58 -5.01 -21.16
C TYR A 69 -10.61 -3.96 -20.61
N ALA A 70 -9.67 -4.39 -19.76
CA ALA A 70 -8.75 -3.51 -19.09
C ALA A 70 -7.39 -4.17 -18.84
N ALA A 71 -6.33 -3.37 -18.76
CA ALA A 71 -5.00 -3.85 -18.40
C ALA A 71 -4.98 -4.35 -16.95
N CYS A 72 -4.40 -5.53 -16.71
CA CYS A 72 -4.21 -6.11 -15.38
C CYS A 72 -3.44 -5.14 -14.48
N SER A 73 -3.93 -4.90 -13.26
CA SER A 73 -3.27 -4.03 -12.28
C SER A 73 -1.86 -4.50 -11.89
N LEU A 74 -1.56 -5.79 -12.01
CA LEU A 74 -0.25 -6.35 -11.68
C LEU A 74 0.70 -6.38 -12.87
N CYS A 75 0.36 -7.15 -13.92
CA CYS A 75 1.29 -7.42 -15.03
C CYS A 75 1.01 -6.60 -16.29
N GLN A 76 0.01 -5.72 -16.29
CA GLN A 76 -0.41 -4.90 -17.45
C GLN A 76 -0.92 -5.69 -18.68
N THR A 77 -0.93 -7.02 -18.65
CA THR A 77 -1.61 -7.83 -19.68
C THR A 77 -3.11 -7.56 -19.64
N TRP A 78 -3.73 -7.45 -20.81
CA TRP A 78 -5.17 -7.21 -20.91
C TRP A 78 -6.00 -8.40 -20.45
N SER A 79 -7.14 -8.11 -19.82
CA SER A 79 -8.02 -9.12 -19.23
C SER A 79 -9.46 -8.64 -19.20
N TRP A 80 -10.40 -9.58 -19.32
CA TRP A 80 -11.81 -9.39 -18.97
C TRP A 80 -12.10 -9.80 -17.51
N SER A 81 -11.14 -10.42 -16.81
CA SER A 81 -11.30 -10.88 -15.43
C SER A 81 -11.03 -9.75 -14.42
N HIS A 82 -11.93 -9.62 -13.46
CA HIS A 82 -11.89 -8.62 -12.40
C HIS A 82 -12.07 -9.28 -11.03
N ALA A 83 -11.19 -8.97 -10.10
CA ALA A 83 -11.40 -9.25 -8.69
C ALA A 83 -12.49 -8.35 -8.12
N VAL A 84 -13.40 -8.93 -7.35
CA VAL A 84 -14.41 -8.19 -6.60
C VAL A 84 -13.91 -7.97 -5.18
N HIS A 85 -13.91 -6.72 -4.72
CA HIS A 85 -13.62 -6.41 -3.33
C HIS A 85 -14.41 -5.19 -2.88
N ALA A 86 -15.15 -5.33 -1.78
CA ALA A 86 -16.04 -4.29 -1.27
C ALA A 86 -16.93 -3.66 -2.38
N GLY A 87 -17.47 -4.50 -3.27
CA GLY A 87 -18.33 -4.08 -4.39
C GLY A 87 -17.61 -3.40 -5.56
N ARG A 88 -16.26 -3.34 -5.56
CA ARG A 88 -15.47 -2.72 -6.64
C ARG A 88 -14.77 -3.78 -7.49
N LEU A 89 -14.71 -3.53 -8.80
CA LEU A 89 -14.04 -4.38 -9.78
C LEU A 89 -12.59 -3.94 -10.00
N ILE A 90 -11.64 -4.85 -9.78
CA ILE A 90 -10.20 -4.60 -9.94
C ILE A 90 -9.65 -5.48 -11.06
N PRO A 91 -9.17 -4.90 -12.17
CA PRO A 91 -8.75 -5.70 -13.32
C PRO A 91 -7.52 -6.54 -12.96
N LEU A 92 -7.67 -7.86 -12.96
CA LEU A 92 -6.61 -8.81 -12.69
C LEU A 92 -6.71 -9.96 -13.69
N CYS A 93 -5.61 -10.27 -14.39
CA CYS A 93 -5.60 -11.43 -15.27
C CYS A 93 -5.67 -12.73 -14.46
N ARG A 94 -6.16 -13.82 -15.08
CA ARG A 94 -6.29 -15.13 -14.44
C ARG A 94 -4.97 -15.66 -13.85
N THR A 95 -3.83 -15.26 -14.41
CA THR A 95 -2.50 -15.64 -13.92
C THR A 95 -2.09 -14.87 -12.67
N CYS A 96 -2.56 -13.62 -12.54
CA CYS A 96 -2.22 -12.75 -11.42
C CYS A 96 -3.21 -12.88 -10.25
N SER A 97 -4.49 -13.16 -10.51
CA SER A 97 -5.51 -13.25 -9.46
C SER A 97 -5.23 -14.25 -8.33
N PRO A 98 -4.64 -15.45 -8.54
CA PRO A 98 -4.36 -16.37 -7.44
C PRO A 98 -3.10 -15.98 -6.63
N ARG A 99 -2.34 -14.97 -7.06
CA ARG A 99 -1.10 -14.60 -6.37
C ARG A 99 -1.43 -13.88 -5.06
N PRO A 100 -0.68 -14.11 -3.97
CA PRO A 100 -0.85 -13.35 -2.73
C PRO A 100 -0.82 -11.83 -2.93
N LEU A 101 0.02 -11.37 -3.86
CA LEU A 101 0.15 -9.96 -4.23
C LEU A 101 -1.15 -9.34 -4.77
N ALA A 102 -2.06 -10.14 -5.36
CA ALA A 102 -3.34 -9.65 -5.85
C ALA A 102 -4.22 -9.11 -4.72
N ALA A 103 -4.28 -9.82 -3.59
CA ALA A 103 -5.03 -9.38 -2.43
C ALA A 103 -4.45 -8.09 -1.82
N VAL A 104 -3.11 -7.93 -1.85
CA VAL A 104 -2.45 -6.67 -1.45
C VAL A 104 -2.84 -5.50 -2.36
N VAL A 105 -2.80 -5.69 -3.69
CA VAL A 105 -3.24 -4.67 -4.67
C VAL A 105 -4.69 -4.29 -4.47
N VAL A 106 -5.54 -5.27 -4.19
CA VAL A 106 -6.96 -5.08 -3.94
C VAL A 106 -7.21 -4.21 -2.71
N ARG A 107 -6.55 -4.53 -1.59
CA ARG A 107 -6.59 -3.75 -0.36
C ARG A 107 -6.01 -2.35 -0.55
N TYR A 108 -4.92 -2.23 -1.31
CA TYR A 108 -4.28 -0.95 -1.60
C TYR A 108 -5.23 -0.01 -2.36
N ARG A 109 -5.97 -0.53 -3.35
CA ARG A 109 -6.99 0.25 -4.03
C ARG A 109 -8.10 0.73 -3.10
N ALA A 110 -8.57 -0.15 -2.22
CA ALA A 110 -9.61 0.20 -1.24
C ALA A 110 -9.13 1.31 -0.29
N ALA A 111 -7.92 1.17 0.25
CA ALA A 111 -7.29 2.16 1.13
C ALA A 111 -7.09 3.51 0.42
N LEU A 112 -6.55 3.52 -0.81
CA LEU A 112 -6.40 4.75 -1.60
C LEU A 112 -7.72 5.46 -1.85
N HIS A 113 -8.73 4.73 -2.32
CA HIS A 113 -10.04 5.33 -2.55
C HIS A 113 -10.67 5.86 -1.26
N ARG A 114 -10.50 5.17 -0.12
CA ARG A 114 -10.96 5.69 1.18
C ARG A 114 -10.21 6.98 1.55
N ALA A 115 -8.90 7.04 1.31
CA ALA A 115 -8.11 8.25 1.52
C ALA A 115 -8.66 9.41 0.68
N TRP A 116 -8.95 9.18 -0.60
CA TRP A 116 -9.54 10.19 -1.50
C TRP A 116 -10.97 10.58 -1.10
N ASP A 117 -11.77 9.62 -0.63
CA ASP A 117 -13.10 9.91 -0.08
C ASP A 117 -12.98 10.79 1.18
N LEU A 118 -11.98 10.60 2.04
CA LEU A 118 -11.70 11.45 3.21
C LEU A 118 -11.22 12.85 2.81
N VAL A 119 -10.33 12.96 1.81
CA VAL A 119 -9.92 14.27 1.26
C VAL A 119 -11.14 15.07 0.77
N ARG A 120 -12.08 14.41 0.08
CA ARG A 120 -13.32 15.04 -0.37
C ARG A 120 -14.26 15.45 0.77
N LEU A 121 -14.22 14.75 1.90
CA LEU A 121 -15.01 15.10 3.09
C LEU A 121 -14.47 16.35 3.81
N GLY A 122 -13.19 16.69 3.61
CA GLY A 122 -12.57 17.86 4.22
C GLY A 122 -12.71 17.83 5.75
N ASP A 123 -13.25 18.91 6.32
CA ASP A 123 -13.42 19.08 7.76
C ASP A 123 -14.38 18.08 8.42
N GLN A 124 -15.13 17.29 7.63
CA GLN A 124 -15.99 16.22 8.15
C GLN A 124 -15.23 14.93 8.45
N ALA A 125 -14.01 14.77 7.94
CA ALA A 125 -13.16 13.61 8.23
C ALA A 125 -12.50 13.77 9.60
N THR A 126 -12.52 12.72 10.44
CA THR A 126 -11.84 12.80 11.74
C THR A 126 -10.33 12.56 11.60
N PRO A 127 -9.49 13.15 12.47
CA PRO A 127 -8.05 12.88 12.46
C PRO A 127 -7.70 11.40 12.62
N GLU A 128 -8.48 10.66 13.41
CA GLU A 128 -8.28 9.22 13.65
C GLU A 128 -8.53 8.40 12.39
N GLU A 129 -9.59 8.71 11.63
CA GLU A 129 -9.88 8.06 10.36
C GLU A 129 -8.79 8.32 9.32
N CYS A 130 -8.36 9.59 9.21
CA CYS A 130 -7.28 10.00 8.32
C CYS A 130 -6.00 9.24 8.66
N ARG A 131 -5.61 9.18 9.94
CA ARG A 131 -4.42 8.45 10.39
C ARG A 131 -4.51 6.97 10.07
N ALA A 132 -5.60 6.30 10.44
CA ALA A 132 -5.77 4.88 10.20
C ALA A 132 -5.67 4.50 8.72
N VAL A 133 -6.24 5.33 7.84
CA VAL A 133 -6.18 5.10 6.38
C VAL A 133 -4.79 5.36 5.83
N LEU A 134 -4.11 6.42 6.28
CA LEU A 134 -2.74 6.72 5.86
C LEU A 134 -1.76 5.63 6.32
N ASP A 135 -1.89 5.14 7.55
CA ASP A 135 -1.10 4.02 8.07
C ASP A 135 -1.33 2.76 7.22
N SER A 136 -2.58 2.48 6.84
CA SER A 136 -2.90 1.36 5.95
C SER A 136 -2.31 1.55 4.55
N VAL A 137 -2.36 2.75 3.97
CA VAL A 137 -1.76 3.05 2.66
C VAL A 137 -0.25 2.82 2.74
N GLN A 138 0.42 3.38 3.75
CA GLN A 138 1.87 3.24 3.93
C GLN A 138 2.30 1.78 4.10
N ALA A 139 1.59 1.01 4.92
CA ALA A 139 1.89 -0.41 5.13
C ALA A 139 1.74 -1.23 3.84
N LEU A 140 0.74 -0.92 3.01
CA LEU A 140 0.52 -1.59 1.73
C LEU A 140 1.53 -1.14 0.67
N GLU A 141 2.01 0.10 0.74
CA GLU A 141 3.08 0.58 -0.14
C GLU A 141 4.41 -0.10 0.12
N HIS A 142 4.69 -0.36 1.40
CA HIS A 142 5.85 -1.15 1.77
C HIS A 142 5.80 -2.56 1.17
N ASP A 143 4.62 -3.20 1.16
CA ASP A 143 4.45 -4.55 0.60
C ASP A 143 4.54 -4.59 -0.93
N LEU A 144 4.03 -3.56 -1.60
CA LEU A 144 3.95 -3.51 -3.06
C LEU A 144 5.22 -2.96 -3.72
N GLY A 145 5.99 -2.15 -2.99
CA GLY A 145 7.14 -1.42 -3.50
C GLY A 145 6.75 -0.13 -4.26
N PRO A 146 7.65 0.87 -4.28
CA PRO A 146 7.35 2.23 -4.73
C PRO A 146 6.97 2.34 -6.22
N ASP A 147 7.58 1.53 -7.09
CA ASP A 147 7.33 1.60 -8.53
C ASP A 147 5.91 1.12 -8.87
N LEU A 148 5.49 0.01 -8.24
CA LEU A 148 4.17 -0.54 -8.45
C LEU A 148 3.09 0.39 -7.87
N THR A 149 3.31 0.94 -6.68
CA THR A 149 2.34 1.81 -5.99
C THR A 149 2.13 3.11 -6.74
N THR A 150 3.20 3.76 -7.19
CA THR A 150 3.14 5.00 -7.99
C THR A 150 2.30 4.80 -9.25
N ARG A 151 2.62 3.76 -10.03
CA ARG A 151 1.90 3.42 -11.27
C ARG A 151 0.42 3.12 -11.01
N LEU A 152 0.12 2.33 -9.97
CA LEU A 152 -1.26 2.02 -9.60
C LEU A 152 -2.04 3.27 -9.16
N ARG A 153 -1.42 4.10 -8.32
CA ARG A 153 -1.99 5.33 -7.80
C ARG A 153 -2.36 6.29 -8.92
N HIS A 154 -1.46 6.56 -9.86
CA HIS A 154 -1.74 7.47 -10.99
C HIS A 154 -2.91 6.97 -11.85
N ARG A 155 -2.89 5.69 -12.23
CA ARG A 155 -3.95 5.08 -13.03
C ARG A 155 -5.31 5.16 -12.34
N TRP A 156 -5.36 4.86 -11.04
CA TRP A 156 -6.62 4.86 -10.30
C TRP A 156 -7.09 6.25 -9.91
N ALA A 157 -6.18 7.22 -9.71
CA ALA A 157 -6.52 8.61 -9.41
C ALA A 157 -7.37 9.21 -10.54
N ARG A 158 -6.97 8.99 -11.79
CA ARG A 158 -7.73 9.43 -12.95
C ARG A 158 -9.11 8.77 -13.05
N ALA A 159 -9.17 7.44 -12.92
CA ALA A 159 -10.45 6.72 -12.95
C ALA A 159 -11.38 7.13 -11.80
N TRP A 160 -10.83 7.46 -10.63
CA TRP A 160 -11.60 7.97 -9.50
C TRP A 160 -12.12 9.39 -9.78
N PHE A 161 -11.29 10.29 -10.32
CA PHE A 161 -11.69 11.63 -10.74
C PHE A 161 -12.83 11.56 -11.77
N GLU A 162 -12.70 10.73 -12.81
CA GLU A 162 -13.74 10.54 -13.84
C GLU A 162 -15.06 10.06 -13.23
N ALA A 163 -15.02 9.23 -12.18
CA ALA A 163 -16.21 8.69 -11.52
C ALA A 163 -16.82 9.62 -10.47
N LYS A 164 -16.03 10.48 -9.81
CA LYS A 164 -16.45 11.30 -8.67
C LYS A 164 -16.52 12.79 -8.97
N GLY A 165 -15.90 13.24 -10.06
CA GLY A 165 -15.82 14.65 -10.46
C GLY A 165 -15.04 15.51 -9.48
N ALA A 166 -14.14 14.93 -8.68
CA ALA A 166 -13.33 15.61 -7.68
C ALA A 166 -11.88 15.15 -7.75
N CYS A 167 -10.95 16.05 -7.44
CA CYS A 167 -9.53 15.74 -7.38
C CYS A 167 -9.24 14.78 -6.21
N PRO A 168 -8.57 13.64 -6.43
CA PRO A 168 -8.20 12.73 -5.34
C PRO A 168 -7.17 13.33 -4.37
N THR A 169 -6.40 14.34 -4.81
CA THR A 169 -5.32 14.94 -4.02
C THR A 169 -5.79 16.10 -3.14
N CYS A 170 -6.68 16.96 -3.65
CA CYS A 170 -7.13 18.17 -2.94
C CYS A 170 -8.64 18.23 -2.70
N GLY A 171 -9.43 17.30 -3.25
CA GLY A 171 -10.89 17.28 -3.10
C GLY A 171 -11.65 18.27 -3.99
N GLU A 172 -10.95 19.14 -4.72
CA GLU A 172 -11.56 20.17 -5.56
C GLU A 172 -12.38 19.57 -6.72
N HIS A 173 -13.58 20.11 -6.93
CA HIS A 173 -14.50 19.64 -7.95
C HIS A 173 -14.14 20.16 -9.34
N GLY A 174 -14.23 19.29 -10.35
CA GLY A 174 -14.01 19.64 -11.76
C GLY A 174 -12.55 19.84 -12.17
N ILE A 175 -11.61 19.91 -11.22
CA ILE A 175 -10.17 20.06 -11.49
C ILE A 175 -9.45 18.75 -11.18
N TYR A 176 -8.67 18.23 -12.13
CA TYR A 176 -7.79 17.08 -11.90
C TYR A 176 -6.33 17.54 -11.83
N HIS A 177 -5.75 17.46 -10.63
CA HIS A 177 -4.33 17.70 -10.43
C HIS A 177 -3.55 16.44 -10.84
N ASP A 178 -3.15 16.39 -12.11
CA ASP A 178 -2.38 15.28 -12.65
C ASP A 178 -1.00 15.19 -11.97
N PRO A 179 -0.70 14.10 -11.23
CA PRO A 179 0.59 13.94 -10.57
C PRO A 179 1.76 13.78 -11.56
N GLU A 180 1.49 13.48 -12.83
CA GLU A 180 2.53 13.38 -13.86
C GLU A 180 2.86 14.73 -14.52
N ARG A 181 2.01 15.76 -14.32
CA ARG A 181 2.31 17.12 -14.78
C ARG A 181 3.26 17.82 -13.82
N THR A 182 4.46 18.12 -14.31
CA THR A 182 5.40 19.01 -13.62
C THR A 182 4.80 20.41 -13.45
N GLU A 183 5.24 21.15 -12.43
CA GLU A 183 4.73 22.49 -12.11
C GLU A 183 4.82 23.45 -13.31
N ASP A 184 5.82 23.30 -14.18
CA ASP A 184 5.99 24.07 -15.42
C ASP A 184 4.83 23.91 -16.43
N GLN A 185 3.95 22.93 -16.24
CA GLN A 185 2.81 22.65 -17.12
C GLN A 185 1.46 23.11 -16.53
N ARG A 186 1.47 23.77 -15.37
CA ARG A 186 0.28 24.33 -14.70
C ARG A 186 0.18 25.83 -15.00
N GLY A 187 -0.07 26.16 -16.27
CA GLY A 187 -0.34 27.53 -16.71
C GLY A 187 -1.64 28.09 -16.18
#